data_AF-A0A8H3LB99-F1
#
_entry.id   AF-A0A8H3LB99-F1
#
_cell.length_a   1.000
_cell.length_b   1.000
_cell.length_c   1.000
_cell.angle_alpha   90.00
_cell.angle_beta   90.00
_cell.angle_gamma   90.00
#
_symmetry.space_group_name_H-M   'P 1'
#
loop_
_entity.id
_entity.type
_entity.pdbx_description
1 polymer ?
#
loop_
_entity_poly.entity_id
_entity_poly.type
_entity_poly.pdbx_seq_one_letter_code
_entity_poly.pdbx_strand_id
1 'polypeptide(L)'
;MTKCQKTDGEWNWVNFNKDISEYLDDPNVKLTTNKIRETEVKEQTNLHFQTIAGAINCEKDLSQHPEWQDQYQPKRDVQYTIYSDLMKYPTLDEWIDNVKSLPNNKASGPSGISYEMLKNLNKDNQSFLHAFICVCMDLNDIPDEWKKATIYPIPKAETLLR
;
A
#
# COMPACT_ATOMS: atom_id res chain seq x y z
N MET A 1 17.79 39.49 9.34
CA MET A 1 16.80 38.61 10.01
C MET A 1 15.44 39.26 9.89
N THR A 2 14.65 38.88 8.90
CA THR A 2 13.28 39.37 8.73
C THR A 2 12.36 38.17 8.94
N LYS A 3 11.70 38.13 10.09
CA LYS A 3 10.74 37.07 10.42
C LYS A 3 9.55 37.20 9.48
N CYS A 4 9.32 36.19 8.64
CA CYS A 4 8.08 36.03 7.90
C CYS A 4 6.99 35.67 8.92
N GLN A 5 6.15 36.63 9.29
CA GLN A 5 4.96 36.37 10.09
C GLN A 5 3.95 35.68 9.17
N LYS A 6 3.67 34.40 9.41
CA LYS A 6 2.47 33.75 8.87
C LYS A 6 1.35 34.02 9.86
N THR A 7 0.33 34.74 9.42
CA THR A 7 -0.94 34.83 10.13
C THR A 7 -1.74 33.58 9.80
N ASP A 8 -1.98 32.74 10.80
CA ASP A 8 -2.77 31.53 10.70
C ASP A 8 -4.26 31.91 10.52
N GLY A 9 -4.65 32.26 9.30
CA GLY A 9 -6.04 32.39 8.92
C GLY A 9 -6.66 31.00 8.69
N GLU A 10 -7.90 30.81 9.12
CA GLU A 10 -8.66 29.58 8.86
C GLU A 10 -8.65 29.25 7.36
N TRP A 11 -8.28 28.00 7.05
CA TRP A 11 -8.25 27.49 5.70
C TRP A 11 -9.65 27.55 5.08
N ASN A 12 -9.77 28.13 3.89
CA ASN A 12 -11.00 28.06 3.10
C ASN A 12 -10.69 27.85 1.61
N TRP A 13 -11.59 27.17 0.91
CA TRP A 13 -11.47 26.84 -0.51
C TRP A 13 -11.39 28.06 -1.44
N VAL A 14 -12.04 29.16 -1.07
CA VAL A 14 -12.07 30.41 -1.86
C VAL A 14 -10.70 31.08 -1.84
N ASN A 15 -10.02 31.12 -0.69
CA ASN A 15 -8.70 31.71 -0.51
C ASN A 15 -7.64 30.84 -1.20
N PHE A 16 -7.72 29.51 -1.06
CA PHE A 16 -6.80 28.60 -1.75
C PHE A 16 -6.90 28.71 -3.28
N ASN A 17 -8.12 28.77 -3.83
CA ASN A 17 -8.32 28.94 -5.27
C ASN A 17 -7.87 30.31 -5.77
N LYS A 18 -7.98 31.35 -4.93
CA LYS A 18 -7.49 32.69 -5.24
C LYS A 18 -5.96 32.71 -5.32
N ASP A 19 -5.28 32.11 -4.35
CA ASP A 19 -3.81 32.02 -4.34
C ASP A 19 -3.29 31.22 -5.54
N ILE A 20 -3.99 30.15 -5.94
CA ILE A 20 -3.69 29.43 -7.18
C ILE A 20 -3.86 30.34 -8.39
N SER A 21 -4.98 31.05 -8.50
CA SER A 21 -5.25 31.91 -9.66
C SER A 21 -4.21 33.02 -9.79
N GLU A 22 -3.84 33.68 -8.68
CA GLU A 22 -2.80 34.72 -8.65
C GLU A 22 -1.42 34.15 -9.03
N TYR A 23 -1.11 32.90 -8.66
CA TYR A 23 0.13 32.23 -9.03
C TYR A 23 0.17 31.83 -10.52
N LEU A 24 -0.97 31.48 -11.10
CA LEU A 24 -1.12 31.14 -12.52
C LEU A 24 -1.06 32.39 -13.43
N ASP A 25 -1.39 33.57 -12.89
CA ASP A 25 -1.37 34.85 -13.58
C ASP A 25 0.01 35.56 -13.54
N ASP A 26 1.01 35.01 -12.84
CA ASP A 26 2.37 35.57 -12.82
C ASP A 26 3.03 35.41 -14.21
N PRO A 27 3.40 36.51 -14.89
CA PRO A 27 4.00 36.48 -16.23
C PRO A 27 5.38 35.81 -16.28
N ASN A 28 6.04 35.58 -15.13
CA ASN A 28 7.26 34.78 -15.03
C ASN A 28 6.97 33.27 -14.88
N VAL A 29 5.76 32.91 -14.44
CA VAL A 29 5.27 31.54 -14.43
C VAL A 29 4.75 31.22 -15.83
N LYS A 30 5.67 30.82 -16.72
CA LYS A 30 5.29 30.25 -18.02
C LYS A 30 4.74 28.84 -17.82
N LEU A 31 3.49 28.73 -17.39
CA LEU A 31 2.72 27.55 -17.75
C LEU A 31 2.44 27.66 -19.23
N THR A 32 3.37 27.14 -20.03
CA THR A 32 3.09 26.97 -21.44
C THR A 32 1.83 26.12 -21.53
N THR A 33 0.74 26.72 -21.97
CA THR A 33 -0.52 26.07 -22.36
C THR A 33 -0.35 25.10 -23.54
N ASN A 34 0.89 24.69 -23.84
CA ASN A 34 1.19 23.39 -24.41
C ASN A 34 0.75 22.33 -23.42
N LYS A 35 -0.56 22.05 -23.43
CA LYS A 35 -1.17 20.74 -23.22
C LYS A 35 -0.25 19.85 -22.40
N ILE A 36 -0.17 20.10 -21.09
CA ILE A 36 0.57 19.24 -20.18
C ILE A 36 -0.07 17.87 -20.39
N ARG A 37 0.57 17.04 -21.20
CA ARG A 37 0.01 15.75 -21.56
C ARG A 37 -0.07 14.99 -20.24
N GLU A 38 -1.21 14.39 -19.98
CA GLU A 38 -1.44 13.57 -18.79
C GLU A 38 -0.27 12.59 -18.53
N THR A 39 0.39 12.15 -19.59
CA THR A 39 1.61 11.33 -19.57
C THR A 39 2.81 12.00 -18.89
N GLU A 40 3.08 13.28 -19.16
CA GLU A 40 4.22 14.00 -18.57
C GLU A 40 4.03 14.21 -17.07
N VAL A 41 2.82 14.59 -16.64
CA VAL A 41 2.50 14.70 -15.20
C VAL A 41 2.62 13.35 -14.52
N LYS A 42 2.14 12.27 -15.15
CA LYS A 42 2.30 10.91 -14.62
C LYS A 42 3.76 10.51 -14.52
N GLU A 43 4.58 10.78 -15.53
CA GLU A 43 6.01 10.47 -15.53
C GLU A 43 6.76 11.25 -14.45
N GLN A 44 6.57 12.57 -14.37
CA GLN A 44 7.22 13.39 -13.35
C GLN A 44 6.74 13.05 -11.94
N THR A 45 5.46 12.70 -11.76
CA THR A 45 4.92 12.24 -10.48
C THR A 45 5.53 10.90 -10.08
N ASN A 46 5.61 9.94 -11.00
CA ASN A 46 6.28 8.65 -10.75
C ASN A 46 7.75 8.84 -10.41
N LEU A 47 8.48 9.64 -11.20
CA LEU A 47 9.89 9.94 -10.95
C LEU A 47 10.09 10.59 -9.59
N HIS A 48 9.25 11.57 -9.24
CA HIS A 48 9.27 12.23 -7.94
C HIS A 48 9.07 11.21 -6.81
N PHE A 49 8.04 10.38 -6.83
CA PHE A 49 7.81 9.42 -5.76
C PHE A 49 8.84 8.28 -5.70
N GLN A 50 9.47 7.94 -6.84
CA GLN A 50 10.60 7.01 -6.86
C GLN A 50 11.90 7.62 -6.29
N THR A 51 12.07 8.94 -6.34
CA THR A 51 13.34 9.62 -5.99
C THR A 51 13.28 10.49 -4.74
N ILE A 52 12.09 10.91 -4.28
CA ILE A 52 11.89 11.87 -3.19
C ILE A 52 12.49 11.42 -1.87
N ALA A 53 12.46 10.12 -1.58
CA ALA A 53 13.00 9.60 -0.34
C ALA A 53 14.53 9.53 -0.35
N GLY A 54 15.20 9.67 -1.52
CA GLY A 54 16.64 9.44 -1.68
C GLY A 54 17.11 8.06 -1.20
N ALA A 55 16.17 7.19 -0.82
CA ALA A 55 16.42 5.97 -0.09
C ALA A 55 16.62 4.87 -1.12
N ILE A 56 17.87 4.63 -1.47
CA ILE A 56 18.25 3.38 -2.10
C ILE A 56 18.10 2.31 -1.02
N ASN A 57 17.13 1.40 -1.20
CA ASN A 57 17.00 0.26 -0.32
C ASN A 57 18.18 -0.69 -0.61
N CYS A 58 19.24 -0.55 0.18
CA CYS A 58 20.39 -1.42 0.17
C CYS A 58 20.52 -2.12 1.53
N GLU A 59 21.23 -3.25 1.56
CA GLU A 59 21.64 -3.84 2.83
C GLU A 59 22.46 -2.81 3.61
N LYS A 60 21.99 -2.49 4.81
CA LYS A 60 22.68 -1.59 5.73
C LYS A 60 23.55 -2.43 6.64
N ASP A 61 24.85 -2.19 6.60
CA ASP A 61 25.76 -2.76 7.56
C ASP A 61 25.52 -2.11 8.93
N LEU A 62 24.97 -2.88 9.88
CA LEU A 62 24.74 -2.45 11.26
C LEU A 62 26.04 -2.02 11.98
N SER A 63 27.21 -2.44 11.48
CA SER A 63 28.50 -1.97 12.00
C SER A 63 28.69 -0.46 11.81
N GLN A 64 28.09 0.11 10.76
CA GLN A 64 28.15 1.54 10.43
C GLN A 64 27.16 2.39 11.25
N HIS A 65 26.27 1.73 12.00
CA HIS A 65 25.17 2.34 12.74
C HIS A 65 25.13 1.87 14.20
N PRO A 66 26.14 2.25 15.01
CA PRO A 66 26.26 1.81 16.40
C PRO A 66 25.04 2.17 17.26
N GLU A 67 24.33 3.26 16.93
CA GLU A 67 23.11 3.70 17.61
C GLU A 67 21.96 2.69 17.53
N TRP A 68 21.98 1.78 16.53
CA TRP A 68 20.94 0.78 16.32
C TRP A 68 21.34 -0.63 16.79
N GLN A 69 22.62 -0.88 17.09
CA GLN A 69 23.11 -2.24 17.40
C GLN A 69 22.33 -2.89 18.52
N ASP A 70 22.14 -2.20 19.65
CA ASP A 70 21.40 -2.74 20.81
C ASP A 70 19.93 -3.00 20.52
N GLN A 71 19.29 -2.15 19.70
CA GLN A 71 17.87 -2.27 19.36
C GLN A 71 17.59 -3.48 18.46
N TYR A 72 18.54 -3.84 17.59
CA TYR A 72 18.42 -4.95 16.66
C TYR A 72 19.02 -6.27 17.20
N GLN A 73 19.53 -6.30 18.43
CA GLN A 73 19.97 -7.55 19.05
C GLN A 73 18.78 -8.51 19.26
N PRO A 74 18.99 -9.83 19.09
CA PRO A 74 17.98 -10.82 19.42
C PRO A 74 17.50 -10.66 20.87
N LYS A 75 16.19 -10.63 21.04
CA LYS A 75 15.56 -10.59 22.36
C LYS A 75 15.85 -11.88 23.12
N ARG A 76 16.40 -11.78 24.33
CA ARG A 76 16.80 -12.94 25.16
C ARG A 76 15.63 -13.84 25.56
N ASP A 77 14.45 -13.25 25.69
CA ASP A 77 13.19 -13.91 25.99
C ASP A 77 12.56 -14.59 24.77
N VAL A 78 13.01 -14.26 23.56
CA VAL A 78 12.52 -14.85 22.32
C VAL A 78 13.39 -16.03 21.95
N GLN A 79 12.80 -17.23 21.99
CA GLN A 79 13.47 -18.45 21.53
C GLN A 79 13.66 -18.40 20.01
N TYR A 80 14.83 -18.80 19.52
CA TYR A 80 15.10 -18.80 18.07
C TYR A 80 14.16 -19.72 17.27
N THR A 81 13.57 -20.71 17.94
CA THR A 81 12.65 -21.68 17.35
C THR A 81 11.29 -21.10 16.98
N ILE A 82 10.94 -19.87 17.37
CA ILE A 82 9.62 -19.30 17.01
C ILE A 82 9.41 -19.14 15.49
N TYR A 83 10.50 -19.14 14.72
CA TYR A 83 10.49 -19.04 13.27
C TYR A 83 10.76 -20.38 12.57
N SER A 84 10.87 -21.50 13.30
CA SER A 84 11.17 -22.81 12.70
C SER A 84 10.17 -23.22 11.62
N ASP A 85 8.95 -22.74 11.77
CA ASP A 85 7.81 -23.09 10.93
C ASP A 85 7.45 -21.97 9.95
N LEU A 86 8.21 -20.87 9.95
CA LEU A 86 7.93 -19.69 9.11
C LEU A 86 7.97 -20.02 7.62
N MET A 87 8.87 -20.91 7.23
CA MET A 87 9.04 -21.34 5.83
C MET A 87 8.24 -22.61 5.50
N LYS A 88 7.44 -23.14 6.44
CA LYS A 88 6.58 -24.28 6.16
C LYS A 88 5.33 -23.82 5.44
N TYR A 89 4.89 -24.63 4.47
CA TYR A 89 3.60 -24.43 3.83
C TYR A 89 2.45 -24.66 4.81
N PRO A 90 1.34 -23.93 4.67
CA PRO A 90 0.14 -24.24 5.42
C PRO A 90 -0.29 -25.67 5.12
N THR A 91 -0.76 -26.39 6.12
CA THR A 91 -1.43 -27.67 5.91
C THR A 91 -2.79 -27.46 5.24
N LEU A 92 -3.35 -28.52 4.65
CA LEU A 92 -4.67 -28.44 4.03
C LEU A 92 -5.77 -28.05 5.04
N ASP A 93 -5.68 -28.55 6.28
CA ASP A 93 -6.66 -28.23 7.32
C ASP A 93 -6.56 -26.77 7.76
N GLU A 94 -5.34 -26.25 7.98
CA GLU A 94 -5.11 -24.82 8.25
C GLU A 94 -5.63 -23.92 7.12
N TRP A 95 -5.40 -24.34 5.86
CA TRP A 95 -5.94 -23.64 4.70
C TRP A 95 -7.47 -23.60 4.73
N ILE A 96 -8.12 -24.74 4.94
CA ILE A 96 -9.59 -24.83 4.98
C ILE A 96 -10.16 -23.95 6.10
N ASP A 97 -9.55 -23.99 7.28
CA ASP A 97 -9.99 -23.17 8.42
C ASP A 97 -9.78 -21.68 8.15
N ASN A 98 -8.66 -21.31 7.51
CA ASN A 98 -8.41 -19.93 7.08
C ASN A 98 -9.48 -19.45 6.08
N VAL A 99 -9.77 -20.23 5.04
CA VAL A 99 -10.80 -19.87 4.03
C VAL A 99 -12.18 -19.72 4.70
N LYS A 100 -12.54 -20.60 5.64
CA LYS A 100 -13.80 -20.50 6.39
C LYS A 100 -13.88 -19.23 7.25
N SER A 101 -12.75 -18.76 7.77
CA SER A 101 -12.65 -17.57 8.63
C SER A 101 -12.80 -16.24 7.88
N LEU A 102 -12.75 -16.25 6.55
CA LEU A 102 -12.86 -15.02 5.74
C LEU A 102 -14.13 -14.22 6.09
N PRO A 103 -14.12 -12.88 6.06
CA PRO A 103 -15.33 -12.10 6.36
C PRO A 103 -16.37 -12.20 5.24
N ASN A 104 -17.66 -12.19 5.58
CA ASN A 104 -18.73 -12.16 4.57
C ASN A 104 -19.01 -10.73 4.06
N ASN A 105 -19.69 -10.64 2.92
CA ASN A 105 -20.15 -9.41 2.27
C ASN A 105 -19.01 -8.44 1.94
N LYS A 106 -17.84 -8.97 1.59
CA LYS A 106 -16.75 -8.18 1.04
C LYS A 106 -16.88 -8.04 -0.47
N ALA A 107 -16.42 -6.91 -0.98
CA ALA A 107 -16.34 -6.70 -2.42
C ALA A 107 -15.39 -7.74 -3.03
N SER A 108 -15.84 -8.42 -4.07
CA SER A 108 -14.98 -9.29 -4.86
C SER A 108 -14.03 -8.46 -5.72
N GLY A 109 -12.88 -9.06 -6.05
CA GLY A 109 -11.97 -8.47 -7.01
C GLY A 109 -12.54 -8.49 -8.44
N PRO A 110 -11.76 -8.08 -9.45
CA PRO A 110 -12.18 -8.05 -10.86
C PRO A 110 -12.69 -9.40 -11.40
N SER A 111 -12.30 -10.52 -10.79
CA SER A 111 -12.77 -11.87 -11.16
C SER A 111 -14.23 -12.15 -10.78
N GLY A 112 -14.82 -11.37 -9.88
CA GLY A 112 -16.18 -11.60 -9.36
C GLY A 112 -16.29 -12.76 -8.35
N ILE A 113 -15.19 -13.45 -8.03
CA ILE A 113 -15.19 -14.56 -7.06
C ILE A 113 -15.28 -13.97 -5.65
N SER A 114 -16.37 -14.28 -4.94
CA SER A 114 -16.58 -13.84 -3.56
C SER A 114 -16.01 -14.82 -2.54
N TYR A 115 -15.79 -14.36 -1.31
CA TYR A 115 -15.32 -15.24 -0.23
C TYR A 115 -16.35 -16.33 0.10
N GLU A 116 -17.63 -16.05 -0.02
CA GLU A 116 -18.71 -17.04 0.16
C GLU A 116 -18.61 -18.18 -0.85
N MET A 117 -18.23 -17.89 -2.10
CA MET A 117 -17.98 -18.93 -3.10
C MET A 117 -16.83 -19.83 -2.68
N LEU A 118 -15.71 -19.25 -2.23
CA LEU A 118 -14.54 -20.00 -1.76
C LEU A 118 -14.86 -20.86 -0.53
N LYS A 119 -15.62 -20.32 0.42
CA LYS A 119 -16.06 -21.05 1.62
C LYS A 119 -16.92 -22.27 1.32
N ASN A 120 -17.75 -22.18 0.28
CA ASN A 120 -18.69 -23.23 -0.10
C ASN A 120 -18.07 -24.31 -1.01
N LEU A 121 -16.78 -24.21 -1.33
CA LEU A 121 -16.08 -25.25 -2.08
C LEU A 121 -16.00 -26.56 -1.29
N ASN A 122 -16.15 -27.68 -2.00
CA ASN A 122 -15.90 -29.01 -1.42
C ASN A 122 -14.40 -29.21 -1.13
N LYS A 123 -14.07 -30.26 -0.37
CA LYS A 123 -12.69 -30.53 0.06
C LYS A 123 -11.74 -30.75 -1.12
N ASP A 124 -12.19 -31.38 -2.20
CA ASP A 124 -11.35 -31.65 -3.37
C ASP A 124 -10.94 -30.35 -4.08
N ASN A 125 -11.88 -29.43 -4.27
CA ASN A 125 -11.61 -28.12 -4.86
C ASN A 125 -10.74 -27.25 -3.92
N GLN A 126 -10.97 -27.31 -2.61
CA GLN A 126 -10.09 -26.67 -1.63
C GLN A 126 -8.66 -27.21 -1.70
N SER A 127 -8.50 -28.52 -1.89
CA SER A 127 -7.19 -29.17 -2.03
C SER A 127 -6.47 -28.72 -3.31
N PHE A 128 -7.21 -28.54 -4.41
CA PHE A 128 -6.65 -28.00 -5.64
C PHE A 128 -6.16 -26.55 -5.46
N LEU A 129 -6.98 -25.68 -4.85
CA LEU A 129 -6.57 -24.31 -4.55
C LEU A 129 -5.37 -24.27 -3.61
N HIS A 130 -5.38 -25.07 -2.55
CA HIS A 130 -4.26 -25.20 -1.61
C HIS A 130 -2.96 -25.58 -2.33
N ALA A 131 -2.98 -26.60 -3.19
CA ALA A 131 -1.82 -27.00 -3.97
C ALA A 131 -1.33 -25.86 -4.88
N PHE A 132 -2.24 -25.14 -5.52
CA PHE A 132 -1.89 -23.97 -6.34
C PHE A 132 -1.20 -22.88 -5.51
N ILE A 133 -1.72 -22.55 -4.32
CA ILE A 133 -1.09 -21.58 -3.41
C ILE A 133 0.30 -22.02 -2.98
N CYS A 134 0.46 -23.30 -2.62
CA CYS A 134 1.78 -23.83 -2.25
C CYS A 134 2.78 -23.66 -3.40
N VAL A 135 2.39 -23.97 -4.65
CA VAL A 135 3.26 -23.76 -5.82
C VAL A 135 3.64 -22.28 -6.00
N CYS A 136 2.71 -21.34 -5.80
CA CYS A 136 3.03 -19.91 -5.82
C CYS A 136 4.06 -19.53 -4.75
N MET A 137 3.96 -20.10 -3.54
CA MET A 137 4.94 -19.87 -2.47
C MET A 137 6.31 -20.46 -2.80
N ASP A 138 6.36 -21.69 -3.33
CA ASP A 138 7.59 -22.39 -3.75
C ASP A 138 8.37 -21.59 -4.79
N LEU A 139 7.65 -21.09 -5.79
CA LEU A 139 8.23 -20.36 -6.91
C LEU A 139 8.49 -18.89 -6.57
N ASN A 140 8.00 -18.43 -5.41
CA ASN A 140 7.95 -17.02 -5.04
C ASN A 140 7.31 -16.16 -6.16
N ASP A 141 6.26 -16.69 -6.78
CA ASP A 141 5.58 -16.09 -7.93
C ASP A 141 4.10 -15.86 -7.62
N ILE A 142 3.68 -14.60 -7.79
CA ILE A 142 2.32 -14.15 -7.51
C ILE A 142 1.69 -13.72 -8.84
N PRO A 143 0.56 -14.34 -9.24
CA PRO A 143 -0.12 -14.01 -10.48
C PRO A 143 -0.37 -12.51 -10.64
N ASP A 144 -0.06 -11.96 -11.82
CA ASP A 144 -0.23 -10.53 -12.10
C ASP A 144 -1.68 -10.07 -11.98
N GLU A 145 -2.64 -10.96 -12.23
CA GLU A 145 -4.06 -10.73 -12.03
C GLU A 145 -4.41 -10.36 -10.58
N TRP A 146 -3.67 -10.88 -9.60
CA TRP A 146 -3.93 -10.61 -8.18
C TRP A 146 -3.44 -9.23 -7.76
N LYS A 147 -2.55 -8.63 -8.56
CA LYS A 147 -2.07 -7.26 -8.38
C LYS A 147 -3.07 -6.23 -8.92
N LYS A 148 -4.13 -6.68 -9.63
CA LYS A 148 -5.19 -5.82 -10.18
C LYS A 148 -6.33 -5.66 -9.17
N ALA A 149 -6.81 -4.44 -8.98
CA ALA A 149 -7.92 -4.13 -8.09
C ALA A 149 -8.91 -3.16 -8.76
N THR A 150 -10.19 -3.26 -8.39
CA THR A 150 -11.21 -2.32 -8.81
C THR A 150 -11.30 -1.17 -7.81
N ILE A 151 -11.19 0.07 -8.28
CA ILE A 151 -11.23 1.26 -7.43
C ILE A 151 -12.64 1.81 -7.41
N TYR A 152 -13.24 1.86 -6.22
CA TYR A 152 -14.52 2.51 -5.97
C TYR A 152 -14.35 3.62 -4.93
N PRO A 153 -14.76 4.86 -5.21
CA PRO A 153 -14.74 5.92 -4.21
C PRO A 153 -15.77 5.61 -3.12
N ILE A 154 -15.32 5.55 -1.86
CA ILE A 154 -16.20 5.37 -0.69
C ILE A 154 -16.37 6.74 -0.02
N PRO A 155 -17.58 7.34 -0.06
CA PRO A 155 -17.82 8.60 0.64
C PRO A 155 -17.71 8.37 2.15
N LYS A 156 -16.87 9.17 2.81
CA LYS A 156 -16.77 9.17 4.27
C LYS A 156 -18.07 9.74 4.83
N ALA A 157 -18.66 9.05 5.81
CA ALA A 157 -19.82 9.59 6.51
C ALA A 157 -19.47 10.92 7.18
N GLU A 158 -20.33 11.92 7.05
CA GLU A 158 -20.21 13.17 7.79
C GLU A 158 -20.36 12.87 9.28
N THR A 159 -19.34 13.18 10.07
CA THR A 159 -19.40 13.10 11.52
C THR A 159 -20.43 14.14 11.99
N LEU A 160 -21.65 13.71 12.30
CA LEU A 160 -22.61 14.56 13.00
C LEU A 160 -22.03 14.83 14.39
N LEU A 161 -21.42 16.00 14.57
CA LEU A 161 -21.06 16.53 15.89
C LEU A 161 -22.37 16.61 16.70
N ARG A 162 -22.47 15.78 17.75
CA ARG A 162 -23.51 15.87 18.78
C ARG A 162 -23.00 16.68 19.95
#